data_AF-A0AA96X5H9-F1
#
_entry.id   AF-A0AA96X5H9-F1
#
_cell.length_a   1.000
_cell.length_b   1.000
_cell.length_c   1.000
_cell.angle_alpha   90.00
_cell.angle_beta   90.00
_cell.angle_gamma   90.00
#
_symmetry.space_group_name_H-M   'P 1'
#
loop_
_entity.id
_entity.type
_entity.pdbx_description
1 polymer ?
#
loop_
_entity_poly.entity_id
_entity_poly.type
_entity_poly.pdbx_seq_one_letter_code
_entity_poly.pdbx_strand_id
1 'polypeptide(L)'
;MLIQPDLEFTKDPQWISQRLERWKPIEAFLKEDNRRERVLKIKNAFLSGVCEDFELARSGSMVLYFPLQEAEGWDFAFMDERVKSEAFKRFFYSSLASDYEEFFWDQESRLRFFDYFHSKDFRLLIKSRVPIGREQKVVELDVDPYDLFDRMCGCIGSYLRKGYPTLLMERLDYFFLV
;
A
#
# COMPACT_ATOMS: atom_id res chain seq x y z
N MET A 1 14.72 -20.06 -1.21
CA MET A 1 14.88 -18.92 -2.13
C MET A 1 13.53 -18.25 -2.24
N LEU A 2 13.45 -16.96 -1.97
CA LEU A 2 12.24 -16.19 -2.24
C LEU A 2 12.10 -16.04 -3.75
N ILE A 3 10.93 -16.38 -4.28
CA ILE A 3 10.64 -16.28 -5.71
C ILE A 3 10.35 -14.81 -5.97
N GLN A 4 11.21 -14.13 -6.74
CA GLN A 4 10.90 -12.79 -7.20
C GLN A 4 9.73 -12.86 -8.19
N PRO A 5 8.74 -11.95 -8.10
CA PRO A 5 7.65 -11.93 -9.06
C PRO A 5 8.19 -11.67 -10.47
N ASP A 6 7.66 -12.39 -11.44
CA ASP A 6 8.00 -12.18 -12.85
C ASP A 6 7.41 -10.84 -13.32
N LEU A 7 8.29 -9.91 -13.72
CA LEU A 7 7.93 -8.59 -14.23
C LEU A 7 8.04 -8.48 -15.76
N GLU A 8 8.21 -9.58 -16.50
CA GLU A 8 8.30 -9.53 -17.96
C GLU A 8 7.05 -8.90 -18.62
N PHE A 9 5.87 -9.01 -17.99
CA PHE A 9 4.64 -8.33 -18.44
C PHE A 9 4.79 -6.80 -18.50
N THR A 10 5.74 -6.21 -17.74
CA THR A 10 6.01 -4.76 -17.78
C THR A 10 6.60 -4.30 -19.13
N LYS A 11 7.06 -5.23 -19.96
CA LYS A 11 7.58 -4.95 -21.31
C LYS A 11 6.51 -5.06 -22.40
N ASP A 12 5.32 -5.56 -22.07
CA ASP A 12 4.22 -5.71 -23.03
C ASP A 12 3.66 -4.32 -23.45
N PRO A 13 3.57 -4.01 -24.75
CA PRO A 13 3.08 -2.71 -25.21
C PRO A 13 1.63 -2.40 -24.82
N GLN A 14 0.75 -3.40 -24.79
CA GLN A 14 -0.64 -3.24 -24.36
C GLN A 14 -0.70 -2.92 -22.87
N TRP A 15 0.10 -3.61 -22.06
CA TRP A 15 0.20 -3.33 -20.63
C TRP A 15 0.72 -1.91 -20.37
N ILE A 16 1.80 -1.50 -21.04
CA ILE A 16 2.37 -0.15 -20.93
C ILE A 16 1.31 0.89 -21.29
N SER A 17 0.58 0.68 -22.39
CA SER A 17 -0.49 1.59 -22.82
C SER A 17 -1.57 1.75 -21.76
N GLN A 18 -2.09 0.64 -21.23
CA GLN A 18 -3.10 0.65 -20.16
C GLN A 18 -2.60 1.32 -18.89
N ARG A 19 -1.36 1.05 -18.49
CA ARG A 19 -0.74 1.67 -17.32
C ARG A 19 -0.48 3.16 -17.51
N LEU A 20 -0.10 3.60 -18.71
CA LEU A 20 0.08 5.02 -18.99
C LEU A 20 -1.23 5.81 -18.88
N GLU A 21 -2.36 5.24 -19.29
CA GLU A 21 -3.67 5.87 -19.08
C GLU A 21 -3.97 6.04 -17.58
N ARG A 22 -3.67 5.01 -16.78
CA ARG A 22 -3.82 5.06 -15.31
C ARG A 22 -2.85 6.03 -14.64
N TRP A 23 -1.67 6.23 -15.22
CA TRP A 23 -0.67 7.15 -14.70
C TRP A 23 -1.08 8.62 -14.82
N LYS A 24 -1.86 9.00 -15.86
CA LYS A 24 -2.24 10.41 -16.12
C LYS A 24 -2.79 11.16 -14.90
N PRO A 25 -3.84 10.67 -14.20
CA PRO A 25 -4.37 11.36 -13.02
C PRO A 25 -3.34 11.45 -11.88
N ILE A 26 -2.54 10.40 -11.66
CA ILE A 26 -1.48 10.39 -10.64
C ILE A 26 -0.38 11.39 -10.98
N GLU A 27 -0.01 11.48 -12.26
CA GLU A 27 0.98 12.44 -12.72
C GLU A 27 0.53 13.88 -12.48
N ALA A 28 -0.76 14.16 -12.69
CA ALA A 28 -1.33 15.48 -12.43
C ALA A 28 -1.23 15.82 -10.93
N PHE A 29 -1.70 14.93 -10.05
CA PHE A 29 -1.63 15.10 -8.60
C PHE A 29 -0.17 15.28 -8.11
N LEU A 30 0.73 14.38 -8.51
CA LEU A 30 2.12 14.41 -8.03
C LEU A 30 2.86 15.69 -8.46
N LYS A 31 2.50 16.28 -9.61
CA LYS A 31 3.10 17.52 -10.11
C LYS A 31 2.74 18.76 -9.27
N GLU A 32 1.72 18.70 -8.43
CA GLU A 32 1.35 19.81 -7.55
C GLU A 32 2.43 20.07 -6.49
N ASP A 33 3.00 19.00 -5.94
CA ASP A 33 3.93 19.09 -4.80
C ASP A 33 5.35 18.56 -5.09
N ASN A 34 5.59 17.97 -6.27
CA ASN A 34 6.88 17.34 -6.57
C ASN A 34 7.60 17.94 -7.78
N ARG A 35 8.93 17.93 -7.70
CA ARG A 35 9.80 18.24 -8.83
C ARG A 35 9.61 17.20 -9.95
N ARG A 36 9.68 17.66 -11.20
CA ARG A 36 9.57 16.81 -12.40
C ARG A 36 10.45 15.56 -12.38
N GLU A 37 11.69 15.68 -11.89
CA GLU A 37 12.62 14.55 -11.78
C GLU A 37 12.09 13.45 -10.85
N ARG A 38 11.51 13.83 -9.71
CA ARG A 38 10.92 12.91 -8.75
C ARG A 38 9.70 12.21 -9.35
N VAL A 39 8.83 12.96 -10.02
CA VAL A 39 7.67 12.40 -10.74
C VAL A 39 8.10 11.36 -11.77
N LEU A 40 9.22 11.60 -12.49
CA LEU A 40 9.76 10.64 -13.45
C LEU A 40 10.26 9.35 -12.77
N LYS A 41 10.95 9.45 -11.63
CA LYS A 41 11.39 8.26 -10.88
C LYS A 41 10.21 7.44 -10.36
N ILE A 42 9.16 8.11 -9.87
CA ILE A 42 7.93 7.43 -9.45
C ILE A 42 7.25 6.78 -10.66
N LYS A 43 7.18 7.46 -11.81
CA LYS A 43 6.66 6.89 -13.06
C LYS A 43 7.43 5.64 -13.50
N ASN A 44 8.75 5.67 -13.39
CA ASN A 44 9.57 4.50 -13.74
C ASN A 44 9.24 3.32 -12.81
N ALA A 45 9.22 3.55 -11.49
CA ALA A 45 8.82 2.52 -10.53
C ALA A 45 7.41 2.00 -10.82
N PHE A 46 6.50 2.90 -11.19
CA PHE A 46 5.13 2.59 -11.56
C PHE A 46 4.98 1.64 -12.75
N LEU A 47 5.81 1.84 -13.77
CA LEU A 47 5.73 1.08 -15.00
C LEU A 47 6.55 -0.22 -14.94
N SER A 48 7.72 -0.21 -14.28
CA SER A 48 8.68 -1.31 -14.33
C SER A 48 8.94 -2.01 -13.00
N GLY A 49 8.48 -1.45 -11.88
CA GLY A 49 8.79 -1.95 -10.53
C GLY A 49 10.19 -1.61 -10.03
N VAL A 50 10.99 -0.92 -10.84
CA VAL A 50 12.35 -0.50 -10.47
C VAL A 50 12.29 0.83 -9.74
N CYS A 51 12.60 0.81 -8.44
CA CYS A 51 12.61 2.02 -7.61
C CYS A 51 14.01 2.65 -7.51
N GLU A 52 14.20 3.78 -8.20
CA GLU A 52 15.43 4.59 -8.15
C GLU A 52 15.35 5.76 -7.15
N ASP A 53 14.15 6.09 -6.65
CA ASP A 53 13.95 7.14 -5.65
C ASP A 53 14.23 6.59 -4.24
N PHE A 54 15.32 7.08 -3.64
CA PHE A 54 15.73 6.66 -2.31
C PHE A 54 14.70 6.95 -1.22
N GLU A 55 14.02 8.11 -1.24
CA GLU A 55 13.03 8.44 -0.21
C GLU A 55 11.73 7.65 -0.40
N LEU A 56 11.37 7.37 -1.65
CA LEU A 56 10.24 6.51 -1.96
C LEU A 56 10.47 5.08 -1.45
N ALA A 57 11.67 4.53 -1.68
CA ALA A 57 12.06 3.24 -1.14
C ALA A 57 12.15 3.27 0.40
N ARG A 58 12.83 4.28 0.97
CA ARG A 58 13.02 4.40 2.43
C ARG A 58 11.71 4.44 3.20
N SER A 59 10.74 5.18 2.68
CA SER A 59 9.41 5.28 3.29
C SER A 59 8.54 4.05 3.03
N GLY A 60 8.91 3.16 2.11
CA GLY A 60 8.06 2.07 1.63
C GLY A 60 6.92 2.51 0.71
N SER A 61 6.81 3.80 0.39
CA SER A 61 5.79 4.34 -0.53
C SER A 61 5.86 3.77 -1.94
N MET A 62 6.96 3.13 -2.32
CA MET A 62 7.05 2.41 -3.59
C MET A 62 6.08 1.22 -3.70
N VAL A 63 5.58 0.68 -2.58
CA VAL A 63 4.54 -0.37 -2.56
C VAL A 63 3.27 0.11 -3.29
N LEU A 64 2.90 1.38 -3.11
CA LEU A 64 1.74 1.99 -3.75
C LEU A 64 1.89 2.10 -5.28
N TYR A 65 3.12 2.17 -5.75
CA TYR A 65 3.45 2.30 -7.16
C TYR A 65 4.00 1.00 -7.75
N PHE A 66 3.93 -0.13 -7.06
CA PHE A 66 4.47 -1.37 -7.63
C PHE A 66 3.60 -1.84 -8.82
N PRO A 67 4.18 -2.31 -9.94
CA PRO A 67 3.42 -2.70 -11.12
C PRO A 67 2.51 -3.91 -10.86
N LEU A 68 2.93 -4.84 -10.00
CA LEU A 68 2.13 -5.99 -9.57
C LEU A 68 1.41 -5.66 -8.25
N GLN A 69 0.14 -5.28 -8.33
CA GLN A 69 -0.67 -4.87 -7.16
C GLN A 69 -1.35 -6.08 -6.52
N GLU A 70 -0.52 -7.06 -6.18
CA GLU A 70 -0.85 -8.32 -5.52
C GLU A 70 0.11 -8.56 -4.36
N ALA A 71 -0.22 -9.53 -3.52
CA ALA A 71 0.54 -9.82 -2.32
C ALA A 71 2.02 -10.12 -2.59
N GLU A 72 2.35 -10.87 -3.64
CA GLU A 72 3.73 -11.19 -4.01
C GLU A 72 4.51 -9.95 -4.46
N GLY A 73 3.84 -9.01 -5.14
CA GLY A 73 4.44 -7.74 -5.55
C GLY A 73 4.72 -6.83 -4.36
N TRP A 74 3.80 -6.77 -3.39
CA TRP A 74 4.01 -6.01 -2.17
C TRP A 74 5.05 -6.65 -1.26
N ASP A 75 5.03 -7.98 -1.12
CA ASP A 75 6.08 -8.75 -0.43
C ASP A 75 7.45 -8.37 -1.01
N PHE A 76 7.60 -8.36 -2.35
CA PHE A 76 8.84 -7.91 -3.00
C PHE A 76 9.21 -6.47 -2.65
N ALA A 77 8.26 -5.53 -2.74
CA ALA A 77 8.53 -4.14 -2.42
C ALA A 77 8.92 -3.94 -0.94
N PHE A 78 8.31 -4.67 0.00
CA PHE A 78 8.66 -4.56 1.42
C PHE A 78 10.02 -5.17 1.78
N MET A 79 10.48 -6.18 1.02
CA MET A 79 11.80 -6.80 1.22
C MET A 79 12.97 -5.92 0.80
N ASP A 80 12.74 -4.81 0.10
CA ASP A 80 13.82 -3.91 -0.32
C ASP A 80 14.61 -3.40 0.90
N GLU A 81 15.92 -3.56 0.86
CA GLU A 81 16.82 -3.26 1.97
C GLU A 81 16.76 -1.79 2.43
N ARG A 82 16.28 -0.89 1.58
CA ARG A 82 16.17 0.54 1.89
C ARG A 82 14.92 0.83 2.71
N VAL A 83 13.90 -0.02 2.65
CA VAL A 83 12.63 0.18 3.34
C VAL A 83 12.84 0.16 4.85
N LYS A 84 12.23 1.14 5.53
CA LYS A 84 12.21 1.18 6.99
C LYS A 84 11.07 0.33 7.56
N SER A 85 11.33 -0.34 8.69
CA SER A 85 10.32 -1.15 9.39
C SER A 85 9.08 -0.35 9.78
N GLU A 86 9.22 0.95 10.09
CA GLU A 86 8.09 1.83 10.43
C GLU A 86 7.10 1.99 9.27
N ALA A 87 7.53 1.76 8.02
CA ALA A 87 6.64 1.77 6.86
C ALA A 87 5.52 0.75 7.02
N PHE A 88 5.83 -0.44 7.56
CA PHE A 88 4.84 -1.51 7.78
C PHE A 88 3.71 -1.04 8.72
N LYS A 89 4.06 -0.44 9.86
CA LYS A 89 3.07 0.12 10.81
C LYS A 89 2.18 1.16 10.12
N ARG A 90 2.78 2.06 9.34
CA ARG A 90 2.04 3.08 8.60
C ARG A 90 1.05 2.44 7.63
N PHE A 91 1.50 1.51 6.79
CA PHE A 91 0.64 0.87 5.80
C PHE A 91 -0.47 -0.01 6.41
N PHE A 92 -0.22 -0.65 7.55
CA PHE A 92 -1.26 -1.35 8.30
C PHE A 92 -2.42 -0.43 8.69
N TYR A 93 -2.13 0.75 9.27
CA TYR A 93 -3.20 1.67 9.65
C TYR A 93 -3.84 2.36 8.44
N SER A 94 -3.03 2.64 7.43
CA SER A 94 -3.51 3.21 6.18
C SER A 94 -4.45 2.28 5.42
N SER A 95 -4.20 0.96 5.46
CA SER A 95 -5.11 0.00 4.84
C SER A 95 -6.44 -0.12 5.59
N LEU A 96 -6.49 0.17 6.89
CA LEU A 96 -7.75 0.31 7.64
C LEU A 96 -8.51 1.59 7.25
N ALA A 97 -7.84 2.74 7.28
CA ALA A 97 -8.47 4.04 7.07
C ALA A 97 -8.70 4.38 5.58
N SER A 98 -8.06 3.65 4.68
CA SER A 98 -8.00 3.93 3.24
C SER A 98 -7.47 5.32 2.90
N ASP A 99 -6.53 5.84 3.68
CA ASP A 99 -5.92 7.17 3.46
C ASP A 99 -4.96 7.24 2.25
N TYR A 100 -4.73 6.11 1.56
CA TYR A 100 -4.05 6.02 0.26
C TYR A 100 -5.01 5.75 -0.91
N GLU A 101 -6.31 6.01 -0.73
CA GLU A 101 -7.37 5.85 -1.73
C GLU A 101 -7.00 6.32 -3.14
N GLU A 102 -6.24 7.42 -3.24
CA GLU A 102 -5.87 8.04 -4.52
C GLU A 102 -4.85 7.24 -5.34
N PHE A 103 -4.19 6.24 -4.73
CA PHE A 103 -3.15 5.45 -5.39
C PHE A 103 -3.58 4.03 -5.76
N PHE A 104 -4.73 3.58 -5.26
CA PHE A 104 -5.30 2.28 -5.62
C PHE A 104 -6.33 2.44 -6.74
N TRP A 105 -6.22 1.57 -7.75
CA TRP A 105 -6.86 1.73 -9.07
C TRP A 105 -8.38 1.60 -9.06
N ASP A 106 -8.89 0.85 -8.10
CA ASP A 106 -10.28 0.46 -7.95
C ASP A 106 -10.50 -0.09 -6.53
N GLN A 107 -11.78 -0.31 -6.21
CA GLN A 107 -12.18 -0.88 -4.92
C GLN A 107 -11.55 -2.25 -4.67
N GLU A 108 -11.42 -3.06 -5.72
CA GLU A 108 -10.85 -4.40 -5.60
C GLU A 108 -9.39 -4.34 -5.15
N SER A 109 -8.59 -3.44 -5.73
CA SER A 109 -7.20 -3.20 -5.36
C SER A 109 -7.07 -2.70 -3.92
N ARG A 110 -8.00 -1.84 -3.47
CA ARG A 110 -8.06 -1.39 -2.07
C ARG A 110 -8.34 -2.56 -1.11
N LEU A 111 -9.29 -3.43 -1.48
CA LEU A 111 -9.62 -4.63 -0.69
C LEU A 111 -8.46 -5.61 -0.65
N ARG A 112 -7.78 -5.87 -1.78
CA ARG A 112 -6.57 -6.71 -1.79
C ARG A 112 -5.48 -6.13 -0.88
N PHE A 113 -5.30 -4.80 -0.88
CA PHE A 113 -4.32 -4.15 -0.01
C PHE A 113 -4.70 -4.27 1.47
N PHE A 114 -5.99 -4.18 1.81
CA PHE A 114 -6.46 -4.50 3.15
C PHE A 114 -6.15 -5.96 3.52
N ASP A 115 -6.54 -6.92 2.67
CA ASP A 115 -6.36 -8.35 2.92
C ASP A 115 -4.89 -8.77 3.03
N TYR A 116 -3.95 -7.98 2.51
CA TYR A 116 -2.52 -8.21 2.71
C TYR A 116 -2.09 -8.04 4.18
N PHE A 117 -2.67 -7.08 4.90
CA PHE A 117 -2.32 -6.77 6.30
C PHE A 117 -3.27 -7.45 7.30
N HIS A 118 -4.52 -7.62 6.93
CA HIS A 118 -5.60 -8.02 7.82
C HIS A 118 -6.00 -9.46 7.53
N SER A 119 -5.72 -10.37 8.47
CA SER A 119 -6.18 -11.75 8.37
C SER A 119 -7.71 -11.85 8.37
N LYS A 120 -8.26 -13.05 8.25
CA LYS A 120 -9.72 -13.25 8.34
C LYS A 120 -10.32 -12.67 9.64
N ASP A 121 -9.61 -12.86 10.76
CA ASP A 121 -10.03 -12.39 12.08
C ASP A 121 -8.99 -11.41 12.63
N PHE A 122 -9.45 -10.35 13.31
CA PHE A 122 -8.57 -9.35 13.91
C PHE A 122 -7.74 -9.93 15.07
N ARG A 123 -6.49 -9.50 15.16
CA ARG A 123 -5.55 -9.82 16.25
C ARG A 123 -4.79 -8.57 16.66
N LEU A 124 -4.45 -8.48 17.95
CA LEU A 124 -3.65 -7.36 18.47
C LEU A 124 -2.19 -7.42 18.02
N LEU A 125 -1.64 -8.62 17.84
CA LEU A 125 -0.28 -8.80 17.31
C LEU A 125 -0.33 -9.09 15.82
N ILE A 126 0.16 -8.13 15.03
CA ILE A 126 0.26 -8.23 13.57
C ILE A 126 1.73 -8.45 13.19
N LYS A 127 1.99 -9.33 12.22
CA LYS A 127 3.35 -9.62 11.74
C LYS A 127 3.45 -9.36 10.24
N SER A 128 4.59 -8.87 9.79
CA SER A 128 4.86 -8.80 8.35
C SER A 128 4.96 -10.21 7.76
N ARG A 129 4.44 -10.37 6.54
CA ARG A 129 4.49 -11.63 5.79
C ARG A 129 5.92 -12.01 5.39
N VAL A 130 6.72 -11.00 5.09
CA VAL A 130 8.12 -11.10 4.70
C VAL A 130 9.02 -10.31 5.64
N PRO A 131 10.33 -10.64 5.69
CA PRO A 131 11.29 -9.80 6.38
C PRO A 131 11.46 -8.45 5.67
N ILE A 132 11.52 -7.36 6.42
CA ILE A 132 11.49 -5.99 5.87
C ILE A 132 12.83 -5.28 6.09
N GLY A 133 13.24 -4.52 5.08
CA GLY A 133 14.34 -3.58 5.20
C GLY A 133 15.70 -4.21 5.37
N ARG A 134 16.70 -3.39 5.70
CA ARG A 134 18.11 -3.81 5.76
C ARG A 134 18.38 -4.99 6.69
N GLU A 135 17.68 -5.06 7.81
CA GLU A 135 17.88 -6.13 8.80
C GLU A 135 17.27 -7.45 8.36
N GLN A 136 16.40 -7.45 7.34
CA GLN A 136 15.69 -8.62 6.85
C GLN A 136 15.06 -9.40 8.00
N LYS A 137 14.29 -8.69 8.84
CA LYS A 137 13.54 -9.27 9.97
C LYS A 137 12.04 -9.12 9.78
N VAL A 138 11.30 -10.10 10.27
CA VAL A 138 9.85 -9.99 10.40
C VAL A 138 9.56 -8.86 11.39
N VAL A 139 8.79 -7.88 10.94
CA VAL A 139 8.34 -6.75 11.76
C VAL A 139 7.09 -7.19 12.50
N GLU A 140 7.06 -6.94 13.80
CA GLU A 140 5.90 -7.17 14.65
C GLU A 140 5.31 -5.82 15.06
N LEU A 141 3.99 -5.73 15.00
CA LEU A 141 3.21 -4.58 15.42
C LEU A 141 2.24 -5.04 16.51
N ASP A 142 2.46 -4.54 17.72
CA ASP A 142 1.47 -4.62 18.80
C ASP A 142 0.49 -3.45 18.63
N VAL A 143 -0.75 -3.78 18.28
CA VAL A 143 -1.81 -2.82 18.00
C VAL A 143 -2.44 -2.38 19.31
N ASP A 144 -2.28 -1.11 19.66
CA ASP A 144 -2.98 -0.51 20.80
C ASP A 144 -4.49 -0.45 20.50
N PRO A 145 -5.34 -1.11 21.33
CA PRO A 145 -6.79 -1.06 21.18
C PRO A 145 -7.37 0.37 21.21
N TYR A 146 -6.76 1.28 21.97
CA TYR A 146 -7.22 2.67 22.07
C TYR A 146 -6.92 3.46 20.80
N ASP A 147 -5.71 3.32 20.25
CA ASP A 147 -5.35 3.92 18.96
C ASP A 147 -6.25 3.39 17.83
N LEU A 148 -6.57 2.09 17.86
CA LEU A 148 -7.47 1.48 16.91
C LEU A 148 -8.89 2.05 17.04
N PHE A 149 -9.41 2.15 18.27
CA PHE A 149 -10.73 2.69 18.53
C PHE A 149 -10.86 4.14 18.08
N ASP A 150 -9.87 4.99 18.36
CA ASP A 150 -9.85 6.39 17.91
C ASP A 150 -9.93 6.49 16.38
N ARG A 151 -9.16 5.66 15.66
CA ARG A 151 -9.20 5.58 14.19
C ARG A 151 -10.56 5.13 13.68
N MET A 152 -11.16 4.12 14.30
CA MET A 152 -12.51 3.66 13.95
C MET A 152 -13.53 4.79 14.11
N CYS A 153 -13.47 5.53 15.22
CA CYS A 153 -14.32 6.71 15.44
C CYS A 153 -14.12 7.78 14.36
N GLY A 154 -12.88 8.03 13.93
CA GLY A 154 -12.55 8.94 12.84
C GLY A 154 -13.16 8.51 11.50
N CYS A 155 -13.07 7.22 11.16
CA CYS A 155 -13.67 6.63 9.96
C CYS A 155 -15.20 6.73 9.98
N ILE A 156 -15.84 6.36 11.10
CA ILE A 156 -17.30 6.48 11.29
C ILE A 156 -17.74 7.94 11.18
N GLY A 157 -17.04 8.85 11.85
CA GLY A 157 -17.34 10.29 11.79
C GLY A 157 -17.23 10.85 10.37
N SER A 158 -16.24 10.42 9.60
CA SER A 158 -16.07 10.80 8.20
C SER A 158 -17.20 10.27 7.33
N TYR A 159 -17.59 9.01 7.53
CA TYR A 159 -18.73 8.40 6.84
C TYR A 159 -20.03 9.15 7.11
N LEU A 160 -20.35 9.40 8.39
CA LEU A 160 -21.59 10.08 8.79
C LEU A 160 -21.67 11.53 8.27
N ARG A 161 -20.54 12.22 8.12
CA ARG A 161 -20.51 13.63 7.66
C ARG A 161 -20.46 13.77 6.15
N LYS A 162 -19.70 12.92 5.46
CA LYS A 162 -19.40 13.06 4.03
C LYS A 162 -20.11 12.02 3.14
N GLY A 163 -20.68 10.97 3.72
CA GLY A 163 -21.38 9.92 2.99
C GLY A 163 -20.49 8.92 2.25
N TYR A 164 -19.16 8.99 2.41
CA TYR A 164 -18.22 8.07 1.76
C TYR A 164 -17.90 6.89 2.68
N PRO A 165 -18.33 5.66 2.36
CA PRO A 165 -17.96 4.50 3.15
C PRO A 165 -16.44 4.31 3.07
N THR A 166 -15.77 4.34 4.22
CA THR A 166 -14.37 3.95 4.32
C THR A 166 -14.29 2.43 4.24
N LEU A 167 -13.13 1.89 3.88
CA LEU A 167 -12.96 0.44 3.81
C LEU A 167 -13.12 -0.24 5.18
N LEU A 168 -12.83 0.50 6.27
CA LEU A 168 -13.20 0.12 7.63
C LEU A 168 -14.71 -0.09 7.81
N MET A 169 -15.55 0.75 7.21
CA MET A 169 -17.01 0.59 7.27
C MET A 169 -17.49 -0.62 6.49
N GLU A 170 -16.83 -0.94 5.37
CA GLU A 170 -17.12 -2.14 4.57
C GLU A 170 -16.65 -3.43 5.26
N ARG A 171 -15.60 -3.34 6.09
CA ARG A 171 -14.96 -4.46 6.79
C ARG A 171 -15.15 -4.41 8.29
N LEU A 172 -16.29 -3.89 8.77
CA LEU A 172 -16.62 -3.93 10.21
C LEU A 172 -16.66 -5.37 10.73
N ASP A 173 -17.04 -6.32 9.87
CA ASP A 173 -17.06 -7.75 10.16
C ASP A 173 -15.70 -8.27 10.66
N TYR A 174 -14.59 -7.73 10.16
CA TYR A 174 -13.23 -8.07 10.61
C TYR A 174 -13.00 -7.91 12.11
N PHE A 175 -13.65 -6.92 12.74
CA PHE A 175 -13.49 -6.62 14.18
C PHE A 175 -14.52 -7.32 15.06
N PHE A 176 -15.68 -7.68 14.50
CA PHE A 176 -16.87 -8.07 15.27
C PHE A 176 -17.40 -9.45 14.91
N LEU A 177 -16.54 -10.38 14.47
CA LEU A 177 -16.97 -11.74 14.17
C LEU A 177 -17.77 -12.34 15.35
N VAL A 178 -19.04 -12.63 15.03
CA VAL A 178 -20.02 -13.41 15.79
C VAL A 178 -19.81 -14.88 15.49
#